data_AF-A0A846CYX6-F1
#
_entry.id   AF-A0A846CYX6-F1
#
_cell.length_a   1.000
_cell.length_b   1.000
_cell.length_c   1.000
_cell.angle_alpha   90.00
_cell.angle_beta   90.00
_cell.angle_gamma   90.00
#
_symmetry.space_group_name_H-M   'P 1'
#
loop_
_entity.id
_entity.type
_entity.pdbx_description
1 polymer ?
#
loop_
_entity_poly.entity_id
_entity_poly.type
_entity_poly.pdbx_seq_one_letter_code
_entity_poly.pdbx_strand_id
1 'polypeptide(L)'
;MVPRVKLPPPFPDHTQLPESDGTFVKNFQEHPQSIILTDSMGEILQQRHPDGQYAIGQDCGIYWRETDPPEKGAEAPDWFYVPNVPPQLDGKIR
;
A
#
# COMPACT_ATOMS: atom_id res chain seq x y z
N MET A 1 31.52 -15.58 -19.81
CA MET A 1 30.27 -14.78 -19.92
C MET A 1 29.23 -15.43 -19.04
N VAL A 2 28.78 -14.76 -17.97
CA VAL A 2 27.66 -15.28 -17.15
C VAL A 2 26.36 -14.96 -17.90
N PRO A 3 25.45 -15.92 -18.11
CA PRO A 3 24.18 -15.64 -18.77
C PRO A 3 23.40 -14.61 -17.95
N ARG A 4 23.00 -13.50 -18.57
CA ARG A 4 22.07 -12.55 -17.96
C ARG A 4 20.73 -13.26 -17.77
N VAL A 5 20.38 -13.57 -16.53
CA VAL A 5 19.02 -14.00 -16.19
C VAL A 5 18.08 -12.85 -16.52
N LYS A 6 17.16 -13.07 -17.47
CA LYS A 6 16.05 -12.13 -17.70
C LYS A 6 15.08 -12.30 -16.54
N LEU A 7 15.00 -11.28 -15.68
CA LEU A 7 13.95 -11.20 -14.68
C LEU A 7 12.61 -10.91 -15.37
N PRO A 8 11.49 -11.39 -14.82
CA PRO A 8 10.16 -10.95 -15.24
C PRO A 8 10.05 -9.41 -15.05
N PRO A 9 9.14 -8.76 -15.80
CA PRO A 9 8.85 -7.35 -15.59
C PRO A 9 8.45 -7.09 -14.12
N PRO A 10 8.79 -5.91 -13.57
CA PRO A 10 8.37 -5.55 -12.22
C PRO A 10 6.85 -5.47 -12.14
N PHE A 11 6.32 -5.77 -10.95
CA PHE A 11 4.90 -5.58 -10.66
C PHE A 11 4.51 -4.11 -10.82
N PRO A 12 3.27 -3.81 -11.22
CA PRO A 12 2.75 -2.46 -11.21
C PRO A 12 2.84 -1.83 -9.82
N ASP A 13 3.23 -0.56 -9.74
CA ASP A 13 3.23 0.21 -8.48
C ASP A 13 1.94 1.01 -8.30
N HIS A 14 1.79 1.68 -7.14
CA HIS A 14 0.57 2.42 -6.84
C HIS A 14 0.24 3.52 -7.87
N THR A 15 1.20 3.98 -8.67
CA THR A 15 1.00 5.02 -9.70
C THR A 15 0.26 4.49 -10.93
N GLN A 16 0.11 3.17 -11.03
CA GLN A 16 -0.58 2.49 -12.13
C GLN A 16 -1.99 2.03 -11.75
N LEU A 17 -2.42 2.26 -10.50
CA LEU A 17 -3.75 1.91 -10.04
C LEU A 17 -4.82 2.74 -10.77
N PRO A 18 -6.00 2.14 -11.05
CA PRO A 18 -7.12 2.91 -11.57
C PRO A 18 -7.54 3.97 -10.55
N GLU A 19 -7.84 5.18 -11.03
CA GLU A 19 -8.31 6.28 -10.18
C GLU A 19 -9.79 6.14 -9.74
N SER A 20 -10.56 5.25 -10.38
CA SER A 20 -11.96 4.99 -10.07
C SER A 20 -12.40 3.60 -10.57
N ASP A 21 -13.36 3.01 -9.88
CA ASP A 21 -14.09 1.81 -10.32
C ASP A 21 -15.49 2.12 -10.90
N GLY A 22 -15.83 3.41 -11.04
CA GLY A 22 -17.14 3.88 -11.50
C GLY A 22 -18.24 3.90 -10.43
N THR A 23 -17.91 3.66 -9.16
CA THR A 23 -18.86 3.74 -8.03
C THR A 23 -18.62 4.98 -7.15
N PHE A 24 -19.63 5.37 -6.37
CA PHE A 24 -19.50 6.49 -5.43
C PHE A 24 -18.69 6.08 -4.18
N VAL A 25 -17.83 6.99 -3.71
CA VAL A 25 -17.05 6.83 -2.47
C VAL A 25 -17.97 6.50 -1.31
N LYS A 26 -17.67 5.41 -0.60
CA LYS A 26 -18.41 4.97 0.60
C LYS A 26 -17.76 5.44 1.90
N ASN A 27 -16.44 5.63 1.89
CA ASN A 27 -15.60 5.96 3.05
C ASN A 27 -16.07 7.22 3.80
N PHE A 28 -16.66 8.20 3.11
CA PHE A 28 -17.15 9.42 3.76
C PHE A 28 -18.26 9.16 4.80
N GLN A 29 -19.00 8.06 4.66
CA GLN A 29 -20.06 7.66 5.59
C GLN A 29 -19.55 6.72 6.69
N GLU A 30 -18.30 6.27 6.60
CA GLU A 30 -17.71 5.31 7.52
C GLU A 30 -17.11 6.03 8.73
N HIS A 31 -17.02 5.30 9.84
CA HIS A 31 -16.38 5.84 11.04
C HIS A 31 -14.87 5.98 10.80
N PRO A 32 -14.18 7.00 11.36
CA PRO A 32 -12.73 7.20 11.19
C PRO A 32 -11.91 6.16 11.96
N GLN A 33 -12.01 4.88 11.58
CA GLN A 33 -11.37 3.75 12.24
C GLN A 33 -9.87 3.69 11.92
N SER A 34 -9.48 4.11 10.73
CA SER A 34 -8.09 4.14 10.25
C SER A 34 -7.18 5.01 11.15
N ILE A 35 -7.70 6.15 11.61
CA ILE A 35 -7.00 7.06 12.54
C ILE A 35 -6.78 6.37 13.89
N ILE A 36 -7.84 5.77 14.47
CA ILE A 36 -7.76 5.08 15.76
C ILE A 36 -6.77 3.93 15.70
N LEU A 37 -6.78 3.15 14.62
CA LEU A 37 -5.84 2.04 14.40
C LEU A 37 -4.40 2.54 14.32
N THR A 38 -4.15 3.62 13.58
CA THR A 38 -2.83 4.22 13.45
C THR A 38 -2.30 4.71 14.79
N ASP A 39 -3.12 5.44 15.55
CA ASP A 39 -2.73 5.96 16.86
C ASP A 39 -2.51 4.84 17.87
N SER A 40 -3.42 3.85 17.93
CA SER A 40 -3.35 2.75 18.90
C SER A 40 -2.16 1.83 18.66
N MET A 41 -1.72 1.66 17.41
CA MET A 41 -0.59 0.81 17.06
C MET A 41 0.74 1.57 16.97
N GLY A 42 0.72 2.90 16.93
CA GLY A 42 1.90 3.72 16.67
C GLY A 42 3.09 3.40 17.57
N GLU A 43 2.88 3.36 18.90
CA GLU A 43 3.95 3.06 19.86
C GLU A 43 4.53 1.66 19.67
N ILE A 44 3.68 0.66 19.42
CA ILE A 44 4.11 -0.73 19.22
C ILE A 44 4.91 -0.88 17.92
N LEU A 45 4.48 -0.19 16.86
CA LEU A 45 5.19 -0.22 15.58
C LEU A 45 6.53 0.52 15.66
N GLN A 46 6.61 1.62 16.40
CA GLN A 46 7.89 2.31 16.66
C GLN A 46 8.86 1.46 17.49
N GLN A 47 8.37 0.74 18.50
CA GLN A 47 9.21 -0.21 19.26
C GLN A 47 9.71 -1.35 18.39
N ARG A 48 8.87 -1.84 17.47
CA ARG A 48 9.20 -2.94 16.56
C ARG A 48 10.16 -2.52 15.44
N HIS A 49 10.04 -1.29 14.96
CA HIS A 49 10.82 -0.70 13.87
C HIS A 49 11.46 0.61 14.32
N PRO A 50 12.48 0.56 15.19
CA PRO A 50 13.16 1.76 15.68
C PRO A 50 13.91 2.52 14.57
N ASP A 51 14.14 1.87 13.43
CA ASP A 51 14.72 2.45 12.21
C ASP A 51 13.67 3.15 11.32
N GLY A 52 12.39 3.07 11.67
CA GLY A 52 11.29 3.64 10.89
C GLY A 52 11.00 2.90 9.58
N GLN A 53 11.52 1.68 9.40
CA GLN A 53 11.37 0.90 8.16
C GLN A 53 10.02 0.18 8.10
N TYR A 54 8.95 0.95 8.06
CA TYR A 54 7.60 0.44 7.77
C TYR A 54 6.75 1.51 7.09
N ALA A 55 5.66 1.08 6.45
CA ALA A 55 4.66 1.96 5.88
C ALA A 55 3.27 1.61 6.44
N ILE A 56 2.46 2.64 6.68
CA ILE A 56 1.03 2.53 6.98
C ILE A 56 0.30 3.25 5.85
N GLY A 57 -0.67 2.58 5.24
CA GLY A 57 -1.60 3.20 4.30
C GLY A 57 -3.00 3.27 4.90
N GLN A 58 -3.72 4.32 4.52
CA GLN A 58 -5.09 4.59 4.95
C GLN A 58 -5.87 5.04 3.72
N ASP A 59 -7.06 4.48 3.52
CA ASP A 59 -7.99 4.86 2.45
C ASP A 59 -7.33 4.95 1.05
N CYS A 60 -6.35 4.10 0.76
CA CYS A 60 -5.61 4.13 -0.49
C CYS A 60 -5.52 2.77 -1.18
N GLY A 61 -5.45 2.80 -2.51
CA GLY A 61 -5.43 1.61 -3.33
C GLY A 61 -4.12 0.83 -3.22
N ILE A 62 -4.23 -0.50 -3.28
CA ILE A 62 -3.14 -1.45 -3.40
C ILE A 62 -3.47 -2.48 -4.48
N TYR A 63 -2.45 -3.09 -5.08
CA TYR A 63 -2.65 -4.35 -5.79
C TYR A 63 -2.62 -5.50 -4.78
N TRP A 64 -3.78 -6.09 -4.52
CA TRP A 64 -3.94 -7.25 -3.65
C TRP A 64 -3.63 -8.57 -4.38
N ARG A 65 -3.94 -8.64 -5.68
CA ARG A 65 -3.68 -9.82 -6.53
C ARG A 65 -3.16 -9.41 -7.89
N GLU A 66 -2.26 -10.22 -8.43
CA GLU A 66 -1.84 -10.11 -9.83
C GLU A 66 -2.96 -10.64 -10.74
N THR A 67 -3.56 -9.75 -11.53
CA THR A 67 -4.68 -10.09 -12.42
C THR A 67 -4.52 -9.39 -13.77
N ASP A 68 -5.24 -9.88 -14.79
CA ASP A 68 -5.36 -9.23 -16.10
C ASP A 68 -6.86 -8.97 -16.39
N PRO A 69 -7.31 -7.70 -16.47
CA PRO A 69 -6.53 -6.48 -16.33
C PRO A 69 -6.28 -6.11 -14.84
N PRO A 70 -5.24 -5.31 -14.51
CA PRO A 70 -4.76 -5.09 -13.14
C PRO A 70 -5.81 -4.58 -12.14
N GLU A 71 -6.80 -3.85 -12.61
CA GLU A 71 -7.87 -3.24 -11.81
C GLU A 71 -8.71 -4.31 -11.08
N LYS A 72 -8.77 -5.54 -11.60
CA LYS A 72 -9.49 -6.64 -10.94
C LYS A 72 -8.81 -7.16 -9.68
N GLY A 73 -7.53 -6.84 -9.51
CA GLY A 73 -6.73 -7.20 -8.35
C GLY A 73 -6.44 -6.00 -7.45
N ALA A 74 -6.94 -4.81 -7.81
CA ALA A 74 -6.84 -3.62 -6.99
C ALA A 74 -7.89 -3.64 -5.88
N GLU A 75 -7.47 -3.33 -4.66
CA GLU A 75 -8.34 -3.13 -3.51
C GLU A 75 -7.97 -1.80 -2.84
N ALA A 76 -8.92 -1.14 -2.17
CA ALA A 76 -8.67 0.06 -1.38
C ALA A 76 -9.04 -0.20 0.09
N PRO A 77 -8.14 -0.79 0.90
CA PRO A 77 -8.42 -1.04 2.30
C PRO A 77 -8.49 0.26 3.10
N ASP A 78 -9.34 0.29 4.12
CA ASP A 78 -9.41 1.44 5.06
C ASP A 78 -8.07 1.65 5.79
N TRP A 79 -7.36 0.55 6.06
CA TRP A 79 -6.07 0.57 6.76
C TRP A 79 -5.21 -0.65 6.42
N PHE A 80 -3.90 -0.45 6.20
CA PHE A 80 -2.93 -1.55 6.11
C PHE A 80 -1.54 -1.15 6.63
N TYR A 81 -0.72 -2.16 6.93
CA TYR A 81 0.66 -1.99 7.39
C TYR A 81 1.61 -2.93 6.67
N VAL A 82 2.76 -2.41 6.24
CA VAL A 82 3.82 -3.15 5.55
C VAL A 82 5.13 -3.02 6.35
N PRO A 83 5.66 -4.13 6.91
CA PRO A 83 6.94 -4.10 7.62
C PRO A 83 8.15 -4.10 6.68
N ASN A 84 9.29 -3.66 7.18
CA ASN A 84 10.61 -3.78 6.55
C ASN A 84 10.71 -3.10 5.17
N VAL A 85 9.97 -2.00 4.97
CA VAL A 85 10.02 -1.20 3.75
C VAL A 85 10.31 0.26 4.13
N PRO A 86 11.04 1.00 3.28
CA PRO A 86 11.17 2.43 3.51
C PRO A 86 9.79 3.11 3.35
N PRO A 87 9.45 4.10 4.19
CA PRO A 87 8.20 4.84 4.07
C PRO A 87 8.14 5.73 2.82
N GLN A 88 9.30 5.97 2.19
CA GLN A 88 9.41 6.72 0.93
C GLN A 88 10.12 5.90 -0.14
N LEU A 89 9.66 6.03 -1.39
CA LEU A 89 10.29 5.49 -2.58
C LEU A 89 10.75 6.66 -3.45
N ASP A 90 12.05 6.78 -3.69
CA ASP A 90 12.65 7.87 -4.47
C ASP A 90 12.23 9.29 -4.01
N GLY A 91 12.12 9.47 -2.69
CA GLY A 91 11.72 10.74 -2.07
C GLY A 91 10.21 11.05 -2.17
N LYS A 92 9.41 10.13 -2.71
CA LYS A 92 7.94 10.21 -2.71
C LYS A 92 7.38 9.32 -1.61
N ILE A 93 6.27 9.75 -1.02
CA ILE A 93 5.50 8.89 -0.10
C ILE A 93 5.09 7.63 -0.87
N ARG A 94 5.23 6.48 -0.22
CA ARG A 94 4.94 5.18 -0.79
C ARG A 94 3.44 4.89 -0.89
#